data_AF-A0A3D1TJR8-F1
#
_entry.id   AF-A0A3D1TJR8-F1
#
_cell.length_a   1.000
_cell.length_b   1.000
_cell.length_c   1.000
_cell.angle_alpha   90.00
_cell.angle_beta   90.00
_cell.angle_gamma   90.00
#
_symmetry.space_group_name_H-M   'P 1'
#
loop_
_entity.id
_entity.type
_entity.pdbx_description
1 polymer ?
#
loop_
_entity_poly.entity_id
_entity_poly.type
_entity_poly.pdbx_seq_one_letter_code
_entity_poly.pdbx_strand_id
1 'polypeptide(L)'
;MNIAIGKLADKVSELWLFAKPESTALMKNQLETALAMRRRGFAEHSAILLDPRTRGLDLPTPRDQNRNHDAIATAIALLEATGETSPLILEPVLSGEYDLFREYGIRFAPLMSLNDPEDAKVLLRRCTGTMPPHLRPDAGQVLFCLHLIREERCLGRHTREKLAYIVQETGRNLRALTTGFLEANPRIVARLLHRTAHLLDLSAARVGTEHPKWEQVQAVLQMVRRLQMQADLHLHFLPYALFREEPEHFFRIFADSIIQSLARGQEGFEDQARTIAPGARWLRGRGIETAFVPRDPDFLLLGDLFGDCTSLAMRAQVDAEVANIHWTVYSWLLDPYYRVLGVFYHGRPAIKGHIIPLFIGGLPVLMLDAIEVVPQLRGLRSGRPNPTLNREMFEVRKELLDAMFEEVRGLASKMGIETIFVEKFSNARWVRAQVDRLPSDSYHTDDVYKPFGVHVIEENIRRLTGSDPAGTVELEVQAVNLRLMDQQMRPGFKEVAVLEGRRDDWSLSLRGP
;
A
#
# COMPACT_ATOMS: atom_id res chain seq x y z
N MET A 1 2.04 8.16 25.90
CA MET A 1 2.13 7.24 24.75
C MET A 1 1.59 5.83 25.05
N ASN A 2 2.00 5.13 26.12
CA ASN A 2 1.72 3.68 26.30
C ASN A 2 0.29 3.25 26.70
N ILE A 3 -0.65 4.17 26.96
CA ILE A 3 -1.99 3.82 27.49
C ILE A 3 -3.10 3.95 26.43
N ALA A 4 -2.91 4.80 25.41
CA ALA A 4 -3.86 4.99 24.31
C ALA A 4 -3.90 3.77 23.36
N ILE A 5 -2.72 3.23 23.09
CA ILE A 5 -2.48 2.16 22.13
C ILE A 5 -2.84 0.79 22.70
N GLY A 6 -2.58 0.57 24.01
CA GLY A 6 -3.05 -0.64 24.70
C GLY A 6 -4.57 -0.78 24.60
N LYS A 7 -5.30 0.34 24.77
CA LYS A 7 -6.76 0.38 24.58
C LYS A 7 -7.19 0.16 23.14
N LEU A 8 -6.46 0.65 22.12
CA LEU A 8 -6.74 0.35 20.70
C LEU A 8 -6.58 -1.15 20.43
N ALA A 9 -5.51 -1.79 20.91
CA ALA A 9 -5.29 -3.23 20.77
C ALA A 9 -6.31 -4.08 21.55
N ASP A 10 -6.68 -3.64 22.76
CA ASP A 10 -7.69 -4.30 23.61
C ASP A 10 -9.10 -4.14 23.01
N LYS A 11 -9.44 -2.97 22.44
CA LYS A 11 -10.75 -2.70 21.81
C LYS A 11 -10.90 -3.34 20.43
N VAL A 12 -9.84 -3.39 19.65
CA VAL A 12 -9.78 -4.17 18.39
C VAL A 12 -9.93 -5.66 18.71
N SER A 13 -9.33 -6.13 19.81
CA SER A 13 -9.58 -7.48 20.33
C SER A 13 -11.04 -7.66 20.76
N GLU A 14 -11.68 -6.67 21.39
CA GLU A 14 -13.11 -6.71 21.77
C GLU A 14 -14.09 -6.65 20.57
N LEU A 15 -13.81 -5.86 19.53
CA LEU A 15 -14.63 -5.79 18.31
C LEU A 15 -14.51 -7.07 17.46
N TRP A 16 -13.39 -7.79 17.59
CA TRP A 16 -13.19 -9.12 17.01
C TRP A 16 -13.71 -10.29 17.88
N LEU A 17 -14.11 -10.05 19.14
CA LEU A 17 -14.78 -11.08 19.97
C LEU A 17 -16.11 -11.54 19.36
N PHE A 18 -16.66 -10.80 18.39
CA PHE A 18 -17.83 -11.20 17.61
C PHE A 18 -17.51 -12.04 16.35
N ALA A 19 -16.22 -12.30 16.04
CA ALA A 19 -15.82 -12.89 14.76
C ALA A 19 -14.95 -14.17 14.82
N LYS A 20 -14.34 -14.58 15.95
CA LYS A 20 -13.57 -15.86 16.06
C LYS A 20 -13.05 -16.21 17.47
N PRO A 21 -13.18 -17.47 17.95
CA PRO A 21 -12.50 -17.98 19.16
C PRO A 21 -11.04 -18.44 18.95
N GLU A 22 -10.68 -18.87 17.73
CA GLU A 22 -9.41 -19.57 17.45
C GLU A 22 -8.25 -18.62 17.09
N SER A 23 -8.54 -17.36 16.75
CA SER A 23 -7.53 -16.34 16.40
C SER A 23 -6.99 -15.60 17.63
N THR A 24 -7.70 -15.69 18.75
CA THR A 24 -7.33 -15.08 20.04
C THR A 24 -6.03 -15.65 20.59
N ALA A 25 -5.78 -16.95 20.44
CA ALA A 25 -4.56 -17.58 20.94
C ALA A 25 -3.35 -17.28 20.06
N LEU A 26 -3.53 -17.15 18.73
CA LEU A 26 -2.45 -16.85 17.79
C LEU A 26 -2.09 -15.37 17.80
N MET A 27 -3.08 -14.45 17.79
CA MET A 27 -2.84 -13.01 17.98
C MET A 27 -2.29 -12.72 19.37
N LYS A 28 -2.81 -13.36 20.42
CA LYS A 28 -2.22 -13.27 21.76
C LYS A 28 -0.81 -13.87 21.77
N ASN A 29 -0.53 -14.99 21.09
CA ASN A 29 0.84 -15.51 20.97
C ASN A 29 1.75 -14.62 20.13
N GLN A 30 1.28 -13.98 19.06
CA GLN A 30 2.08 -13.11 18.19
C GLN A 30 2.34 -11.77 18.85
N LEU A 31 1.36 -11.22 19.54
CA LEU A 31 1.48 -10.06 20.41
C LEU A 31 2.34 -10.39 21.64
N GLU A 32 2.14 -11.54 22.29
CA GLU A 32 3.01 -12.03 23.38
C GLU A 32 4.40 -12.41 22.87
N THR A 33 4.57 -12.82 21.61
CA THR A 33 5.87 -13.10 20.97
C THR A 33 6.57 -11.80 20.61
N ALA A 34 5.87 -10.80 20.08
CA ALA A 34 6.40 -9.45 19.89
C ALA A 34 6.76 -8.79 21.23
N LEU A 35 5.93 -8.98 22.26
CA LEU A 35 6.17 -8.54 23.64
C LEU A 35 7.20 -9.43 24.39
N ALA A 36 7.44 -10.68 23.98
CA ALA A 36 8.49 -11.55 24.50
C ALA A 36 9.82 -11.33 23.78
N MET A 37 9.80 -10.97 22.49
CA MET A 37 10.93 -10.41 21.75
C MET A 37 11.37 -9.08 22.39
N ARG A 38 10.42 -8.28 22.89
CA ARG A 38 10.67 -7.11 23.77
C ARG A 38 11.34 -7.47 25.11
N ARG A 39 11.13 -8.69 25.66
CA ARG A 39 11.70 -9.12 26.96
C ARG A 39 12.97 -9.98 26.86
N ARG A 40 13.21 -10.69 25.75
CA ARG A 40 14.39 -11.56 25.53
C ARG A 40 15.35 -11.06 24.45
N GLY A 41 14.90 -10.28 23.47
CA GLY A 41 15.65 -10.08 22.23
C GLY A 41 16.63 -8.91 22.19
N PHE A 42 16.64 -8.00 23.17
CA PHE A 42 17.34 -6.72 23.00
C PHE A 42 18.75 -6.64 23.61
N ALA A 43 19.10 -7.50 24.56
CA ALA A 43 20.48 -7.58 25.05
C ALA A 43 21.40 -8.35 24.08
N GLU A 44 20.87 -9.34 23.37
CA GLU A 44 21.67 -10.25 22.54
C GLU A 44 21.75 -9.82 21.06
N HIS A 45 20.73 -9.18 20.48
CA HIS A 45 20.81 -8.68 19.10
C HIS A 45 21.62 -7.39 18.94
N SER A 46 21.68 -6.57 19.99
CA SER A 46 22.56 -5.38 20.03
C SER A 46 24.05 -5.76 20.03
N ALA A 47 24.39 -6.96 20.50
CA ALA A 47 25.78 -7.45 20.57
C ALA A 47 26.26 -8.15 19.28
N ILE A 48 25.36 -8.56 18.40
CA ILE A 48 25.66 -9.41 17.23
C ILE A 48 25.69 -8.62 15.91
N LEU A 49 25.08 -7.43 15.83
CA LEU A 49 24.98 -6.63 14.61
C LEU A 49 25.99 -5.49 14.48
N LEU A 50 26.85 -5.28 15.48
CA LEU A 50 28.01 -4.40 15.39
C LEU A 50 29.17 -5.14 14.72
N ASP A 51 29.67 -4.62 13.60
CA ASP A 51 30.91 -5.07 12.95
C ASP A 51 32.02 -5.20 14.03
N PRO A 52 32.80 -6.30 14.09
CA PRO A 52 33.97 -6.40 14.96
C PRO A 52 34.93 -5.20 14.85
N ARG A 53 34.91 -4.46 13.73
CA ARG A 53 35.68 -3.23 13.48
C ARG A 53 35.06 -1.96 14.05
N THR A 54 33.81 -2.00 14.50
CA THR A 54 33.10 -0.90 15.19
C THR A 54 33.13 -1.04 16.71
N ARG A 55 33.73 -2.11 17.25
CA ARG A 55 34.06 -2.21 18.68
C ARG A 55 35.07 -1.12 19.04
N GLY A 56 34.59 -0.06 19.69
CA GLY A 56 35.43 1.05 20.19
C GLY A 56 35.09 2.42 19.62
N LEU A 57 34.10 2.55 18.73
CA LEU A 57 33.51 3.83 18.39
C LEU A 57 32.21 3.99 19.18
N ASP A 58 32.23 4.84 20.22
CA ASP A 58 31.03 5.34 20.91
C ASP A 58 30.23 6.20 19.92
N LEU A 59 29.51 5.56 19.01
CA LEU A 59 28.47 6.25 18.25
C LEU A 59 27.20 6.25 19.11
N PRO A 60 26.70 7.43 19.51
CA PRO A 60 25.49 7.51 20.31
C PRO A 60 24.34 6.88 19.53
N THR A 61 23.68 5.89 20.15
CA THR A 61 22.38 5.40 19.67
C THR A 61 21.45 6.61 19.54
N PRO A 62 20.85 6.88 18.37
CA PRO A 62 19.92 7.99 18.21
C PRO A 62 18.82 7.89 19.29
N ARG A 63 18.58 8.99 20.02
CA ARG A 63 17.71 9.03 21.22
C ARG A 63 16.30 8.45 21.00
N ASP A 64 15.82 8.44 19.75
CA ASP A 64 14.44 8.10 19.40
C ASP A 64 14.22 6.63 18.99
N GLN A 65 15.28 5.83 18.85
CA GLN A 65 15.20 4.46 18.34
C GLN A 65 14.30 3.54 19.20
N ASN A 66 14.26 3.73 20.53
CA ASN A 66 13.39 2.96 21.41
C ASN A 66 11.91 3.37 21.35
N ARG A 67 11.61 4.66 21.09
CA ARG A 67 10.23 5.16 20.97
C ARG A 67 9.56 4.69 19.67
N ASN A 68 10.38 4.49 18.65
CA ASN A 68 10.02 4.06 17.32
C ASN A 68 9.56 2.58 17.24
N HIS A 69 10.02 1.69 18.13
CA HIS A 69 9.63 0.28 18.09
C HIS A 69 8.20 0.02 18.57
N ASP A 70 7.76 0.69 19.63
CA ASP A 70 6.37 0.62 20.09
C ASP A 70 5.42 1.17 19.01
N ALA A 71 5.91 2.16 18.25
CA ALA A 71 5.18 2.76 17.15
C ALA A 71 4.90 1.76 16.00
N ILE A 72 5.97 1.11 15.52
CA ILE A 72 5.89 0.05 14.51
C ILE A 72 4.98 -1.09 14.97
N ALA A 73 5.14 -1.57 16.21
CA ALA A 73 4.36 -2.69 16.71
C ALA A 73 2.85 -2.39 16.68
N THR A 74 2.48 -1.14 16.94
CA THR A 74 1.09 -0.66 16.85
C THR A 74 0.60 -0.60 15.42
N ALA A 75 1.43 -0.07 14.51
CA ALA A 75 1.13 -0.02 13.08
C ALA A 75 0.92 -1.44 12.51
N ILE A 76 1.77 -2.40 12.90
CA ILE A 76 1.60 -3.83 12.58
C ILE A 76 0.27 -4.33 13.12
N ALA A 77 -0.02 -4.13 14.41
CA ALA A 77 -1.26 -4.63 15.01
C ALA A 77 -2.52 -4.06 14.35
N LEU A 78 -2.50 -2.77 13.98
CA LEU A 78 -3.59 -2.14 13.22
C LEU A 78 -3.73 -2.81 11.84
N LEU A 79 -2.64 -2.93 11.09
CA LEU A 79 -2.64 -3.51 9.75
C LEU A 79 -3.00 -5.00 9.74
N GLU A 80 -2.56 -5.77 10.73
CA GLU A 80 -2.96 -7.18 10.91
C GLU A 80 -4.46 -7.30 11.21
N ALA A 81 -5.03 -6.35 11.95
CA ALA A 81 -6.45 -6.33 12.28
C ALA A 81 -7.33 -5.91 11.09
N THR A 82 -6.88 -4.93 10.31
CA THR A 82 -7.72 -4.28 9.27
C THR A 82 -7.43 -4.78 7.85
N GLY A 83 -6.24 -5.33 7.59
CA GLY A 83 -5.77 -5.71 6.27
C GLY A 83 -5.33 -4.49 5.44
N GLU A 84 -6.24 -3.55 5.20
CA GLU A 84 -5.93 -2.25 4.59
C GLU A 84 -6.69 -1.13 5.30
N THR A 85 -6.01 -0.01 5.61
CA THR A 85 -6.61 1.07 6.42
C THR A 85 -7.40 2.08 5.59
N SER A 86 -7.26 2.10 4.26
CA SER A 86 -7.91 3.07 3.37
C SER A 86 -9.41 3.27 3.65
N PRO A 87 -10.25 2.21 3.81
CA PRO A 87 -11.68 2.37 4.05
C PRO A 87 -12.01 3.04 5.38
N LEU A 88 -11.16 2.82 6.38
CA LEU A 88 -11.37 3.34 7.72
C LEU A 88 -11.02 4.81 7.79
N ILE A 89 -9.93 5.22 7.14
CA ILE A 89 -9.40 6.57 7.27
C ILE A 89 -10.03 7.57 6.29
N LEU A 90 -10.64 7.06 5.21
CA LEU A 90 -11.32 7.86 4.20
C LEU A 90 -12.78 8.14 4.57
N GLU A 91 -13.35 7.44 5.54
CA GLU A 91 -14.76 7.60 5.93
C GLU A 91 -15.13 9.03 6.36
N PRO A 92 -14.34 9.74 7.20
CA PRO A 92 -14.65 11.14 7.55
C PRO A 92 -14.57 12.09 6.34
N VAL A 93 -13.72 11.77 5.36
CA VAL A 93 -13.59 12.55 4.13
C VAL A 93 -14.78 12.28 3.20
N LEU A 94 -15.22 11.03 3.11
CA LEU A 94 -16.34 10.61 2.27
C LEU A 94 -17.69 11.08 2.79
N SER A 95 -17.84 11.17 4.11
CA SER A 95 -19.02 11.75 4.77
C SER A 95 -19.08 13.29 4.70
N GLY A 96 -18.02 13.94 4.19
CA GLY A 96 -17.95 15.39 4.02
C GLY A 96 -17.59 16.18 5.26
N GLU A 97 -17.17 15.52 6.35
CA GLU A 97 -16.73 16.16 7.60
C GLU A 97 -15.39 16.89 7.40
N TYR A 98 -14.49 16.30 6.61
CA TYR A 98 -13.19 16.88 6.24
C TYR A 98 -13.09 17.03 4.72
N ASP A 99 -13.89 17.92 4.14
CA ASP A 99 -13.93 18.15 2.70
C ASP A 99 -12.90 19.21 2.26
N LEU A 100 -11.80 18.74 1.67
CA LEU A 100 -10.74 19.59 1.11
C LEU A 100 -11.26 20.59 0.07
N PHE A 101 -12.25 20.21 -0.73
CA PHE A 101 -12.74 21.08 -1.79
C PHE A 101 -13.58 22.21 -1.19
N ARG A 102 -14.43 21.89 -0.22
CA ARG A 102 -15.30 22.87 0.44
C ARG A 102 -14.51 23.92 1.22
N GLU A 103 -13.47 23.52 1.95
CA GLU A 103 -12.72 24.44 2.81
C GLU A 103 -11.53 25.10 2.12
N TYR A 104 -10.88 24.39 1.18
CA TYR A 104 -9.60 24.81 0.61
C TYR A 104 -9.60 24.90 -0.92
N GLY A 105 -10.70 24.52 -1.59
CA GLY A 105 -10.79 24.51 -3.05
C GLY A 105 -9.99 23.38 -3.73
N ILE A 106 -9.42 22.45 -2.96
CA ILE A 106 -8.56 21.37 -3.45
C ILE A 106 -9.39 20.10 -3.69
N ARG A 107 -9.35 19.55 -4.91
CA ARG A 107 -10.06 18.29 -5.21
C ARG A 107 -9.29 17.10 -4.66
N PHE A 108 -9.90 16.35 -3.75
CA PHE A 108 -9.26 15.20 -3.10
C PHE A 108 -9.23 13.92 -3.96
N ALA A 109 -10.22 13.71 -4.83
CA ALA A 109 -10.40 12.46 -5.57
C ALA A 109 -9.12 11.89 -6.26
N PRO A 110 -8.23 12.71 -6.86
CA PRO A 110 -6.99 12.21 -7.47
C PRO A 110 -6.00 11.55 -6.48
N LEU A 111 -6.08 11.88 -5.18
CA LEU A 111 -5.27 11.24 -4.14
C LEU A 111 -5.91 9.96 -3.59
N MET A 112 -7.15 9.62 -3.96
CA MET A 112 -7.78 8.36 -3.58
C MET A 112 -7.35 7.22 -4.50
N SER A 113 -7.27 7.48 -5.81
CA SER A 113 -6.94 6.49 -6.83
C SER A 113 -6.35 7.17 -8.06
N LEU A 114 -5.40 6.52 -8.73
CA LEU A 114 -4.94 6.96 -10.06
C LEU A 114 -5.95 6.62 -11.16
N ASN A 115 -6.78 5.60 -10.92
CA ASN A 115 -7.85 5.16 -11.81
C ASN A 115 -9.18 5.88 -11.55
N ASP A 116 -9.99 5.97 -12.60
CA ASP A 116 -11.37 6.44 -12.49
C ASP A 116 -12.25 5.34 -11.81
N PRO A 117 -13.06 5.70 -10.80
CA PRO A 117 -14.01 4.77 -10.18
C PRO A 117 -14.99 4.10 -11.14
N GLU A 118 -15.46 4.82 -12.17
CA GLU A 118 -16.37 4.28 -13.17
C GLU A 118 -15.66 3.29 -14.10
N ASP A 119 -14.39 3.51 -14.45
CA ASP A 119 -13.60 2.53 -15.18
C ASP A 119 -13.48 1.22 -14.39
N ALA A 120 -13.17 1.30 -13.09
CA ALA A 120 -13.10 0.13 -12.22
C ALA A 120 -14.45 -0.60 -12.11
N LYS A 121 -15.56 0.14 -12.03
CA LYS A 121 -16.93 -0.37 -11.96
C LYS A 121 -17.32 -1.14 -13.22
N VAL A 122 -17.07 -0.55 -14.40
CA VAL A 122 -17.39 -1.18 -15.69
C VAL A 122 -16.53 -2.42 -15.91
N LEU A 123 -15.23 -2.34 -15.62
CA LEU A 123 -14.32 -3.48 -15.70
C LEU A 123 -14.73 -4.61 -14.75
N LEU A 124 -15.03 -4.30 -13.49
CA LEU A 124 -15.48 -5.28 -12.51
C LEU A 124 -16.73 -6.01 -13.00
N ARG A 125 -17.74 -5.25 -13.47
CA ARG A 125 -18.96 -5.82 -14.03
C ARG A 125 -18.68 -6.70 -15.24
N ARG A 126 -17.73 -6.32 -16.11
CA ARG A 126 -17.39 -7.10 -17.30
C ARG A 126 -16.70 -8.42 -16.94
N CYS A 127 -15.72 -8.37 -16.04
CA CYS A 127 -14.90 -9.52 -15.67
C CYS A 127 -15.65 -10.51 -14.78
N THR A 128 -16.43 -10.01 -13.83
CA THR A 128 -17.08 -10.84 -12.81
C THR A 128 -18.58 -11.03 -13.04
N GLY A 129 -19.25 -10.08 -13.71
CA GLY A 129 -20.71 -10.01 -13.83
C GLY A 129 -21.46 -9.87 -12.50
N THR A 130 -20.76 -9.53 -11.43
CA THR A 130 -21.36 -9.21 -10.12
C THR A 130 -20.84 -7.86 -9.65
N MET A 131 -21.57 -7.25 -8.72
CA MET A 131 -21.27 -5.93 -8.17
C MET A 131 -21.44 -5.96 -6.64
N PRO A 132 -20.78 -5.06 -5.90
CA PRO A 132 -21.09 -4.79 -4.50
C PRO A 132 -22.59 -4.54 -4.29
N PRO A 133 -23.21 -5.04 -3.21
CA PRO A 133 -22.63 -5.85 -2.13
C PRO A 133 -22.57 -7.36 -2.43
N HIS A 134 -22.98 -7.78 -3.64
CA HIS A 134 -23.09 -9.17 -4.07
C HIS A 134 -21.82 -9.69 -4.77
N LEU A 135 -20.67 -9.04 -4.61
CA LEU A 135 -19.38 -9.51 -5.12
C LEU A 135 -18.93 -10.72 -4.29
N ARG A 136 -19.52 -11.88 -4.57
CA ARG A 136 -19.17 -13.18 -4.01
C ARG A 136 -19.46 -14.27 -5.06
N PRO A 137 -18.74 -15.40 -5.02
CA PRO A 137 -19.07 -16.54 -5.86
C PRO A 137 -20.49 -17.04 -5.58
N ASP A 138 -21.26 -17.31 -6.63
CA ASP A 138 -22.54 -17.99 -6.48
C ASP A 138 -22.30 -19.44 -6.06
N ALA A 139 -22.76 -19.80 -4.86
CA ALA A 139 -22.52 -21.12 -4.29
C ALA A 139 -23.12 -22.25 -5.14
N GLY A 140 -24.24 -21.99 -5.82
CA GLY A 140 -24.85 -22.92 -6.77
C GLY A 140 -23.94 -23.19 -7.97
N GLN A 141 -23.35 -22.14 -8.55
CA GLN A 141 -22.39 -22.24 -9.65
C GLN A 141 -21.09 -22.94 -9.23
N VAL A 142 -20.58 -22.69 -8.02
CA VAL A 142 -19.41 -23.42 -7.50
C VAL A 142 -19.73 -24.93 -7.45
N LEU A 143 -20.87 -25.32 -6.87
CA LEU A 143 -21.27 -26.73 -6.82
C LEU A 143 -21.46 -27.31 -8.22
N PHE A 144 -22.14 -26.58 -9.10
CA PHE A 144 -22.34 -26.97 -10.49
C PHE A 144 -21.01 -27.26 -11.18
N CYS A 145 -20.03 -26.37 -11.10
CA CYS A 145 -18.69 -26.57 -11.67
C CYS A 145 -18.01 -27.81 -11.10
N LEU A 146 -18.02 -28.01 -9.78
CA LEU A 146 -17.39 -29.18 -9.15
C LEU A 146 -18.06 -30.50 -9.58
N HIS A 147 -19.38 -30.51 -9.72
CA HIS A 147 -20.13 -31.65 -10.23
C HIS A 147 -19.85 -31.91 -11.71
N LEU A 148 -19.85 -30.86 -12.53
CA LEU A 148 -19.53 -30.93 -13.96
C LEU A 148 -18.13 -31.51 -14.19
N ILE A 149 -17.11 -31.01 -13.48
CA ILE A 149 -15.73 -31.51 -13.54
C ILE A 149 -15.70 -33.02 -13.27
N ARG A 150 -16.43 -33.46 -12.24
CA ARG A 150 -16.48 -34.85 -11.82
C ARG A 150 -17.19 -35.75 -12.84
N GLU A 151 -18.33 -35.32 -13.35
CA GLU A 151 -19.19 -36.09 -14.25
C GLU A 151 -18.55 -36.21 -15.64
N GLU A 152 -18.04 -35.09 -16.16
CA GLU A 152 -17.37 -35.01 -17.46
C GLU A 152 -15.90 -35.46 -17.42
N ARG A 153 -15.39 -35.81 -16.24
CA ARG A 153 -13.99 -36.24 -16.04
C ARG A 153 -13.00 -35.22 -16.62
N CYS A 154 -13.20 -33.93 -16.33
CA CYS A 154 -12.37 -32.84 -16.85
C CYS A 154 -10.90 -32.91 -16.38
N LEU A 155 -10.58 -33.72 -15.36
CA LEU A 155 -9.22 -33.94 -14.87
C LEU A 155 -8.61 -35.28 -15.35
N GLY A 156 -9.27 -35.97 -16.29
CA GLY A 156 -8.86 -37.25 -16.87
C GLY A 156 -9.34 -38.48 -16.08
N ARG A 157 -8.68 -39.63 -16.30
CA ARG A 157 -9.10 -40.95 -15.78
C ARG A 157 -9.29 -41.00 -14.26
N HIS A 158 -8.48 -40.23 -13.52
CA HIS A 158 -8.47 -40.20 -12.04
C HIS A 158 -9.12 -38.94 -11.47
N THR A 159 -10.18 -38.44 -12.12
CA THR A 159 -10.83 -37.19 -11.68
C THR A 159 -11.36 -37.29 -10.25
N ARG A 160 -11.92 -38.43 -9.84
CA ARG A 160 -12.51 -38.59 -8.50
C ARG A 160 -11.45 -38.51 -7.42
N GLU A 161 -10.32 -39.16 -7.63
CA GLU A 161 -9.16 -39.17 -6.74
C GLU A 161 -8.52 -37.77 -6.67
N LYS A 162 -8.42 -37.08 -7.81
CA LYS A 162 -7.93 -35.69 -7.85
C LYS A 162 -8.85 -34.70 -7.14
N LEU A 163 -10.14 -34.99 -7.02
CA LEU A 163 -11.09 -34.18 -6.24
C LEU A 163 -11.18 -34.57 -4.76
N ALA A 164 -10.38 -35.54 -4.28
CA ALA A 164 -10.39 -35.96 -2.88
C ALA A 164 -10.00 -34.84 -1.90
N TYR A 165 -9.30 -33.80 -2.39
CA TYR A 165 -8.97 -32.64 -1.58
C TYR A 165 -10.21 -31.87 -1.08
N ILE A 166 -11.37 -32.00 -1.74
CA ILE A 166 -12.60 -31.36 -1.28
C ILE A 166 -12.92 -31.83 0.14
N VAL A 167 -12.71 -33.11 0.45
CA VAL A 167 -12.90 -33.64 1.82
C VAL A 167 -11.87 -33.05 2.78
N GLN A 168 -10.63 -32.86 2.33
CA GLN A 168 -9.57 -32.24 3.16
C GLN A 168 -9.90 -30.79 3.51
N GLU A 169 -10.43 -30.02 2.54
CA GLU A 169 -10.73 -28.60 2.72
C GLU A 169 -12.05 -28.34 3.46
N THR A 170 -13.02 -29.25 3.32
CA THR A 170 -14.41 -29.03 3.81
C THR A 170 -14.86 -29.98 4.92
N GLY A 171 -14.11 -31.06 5.15
CA GLY A 171 -14.57 -32.20 5.98
C GLY A 171 -15.76 -32.97 5.38
N ARG A 172 -16.17 -32.65 4.15
CA ARG A 172 -17.38 -33.19 3.51
C ARG A 172 -17.09 -33.71 2.11
N ASN A 173 -17.83 -34.73 1.72
CA ASN A 173 -17.82 -35.24 0.36
C ASN A 173 -18.52 -34.23 -0.56
N LEU A 174 -18.16 -34.18 -1.85
CA LEU A 174 -18.81 -33.27 -2.82
C LEU A 174 -20.35 -33.39 -2.82
N ARG A 175 -20.90 -34.61 -2.72
CA ARG A 175 -22.37 -34.83 -2.66
C ARG A 175 -23.05 -34.31 -1.40
N ALA A 176 -22.29 -34.05 -0.34
CA ALA A 176 -22.78 -33.57 0.95
C ALA A 176 -22.52 -32.08 1.16
N LEU A 177 -21.90 -31.40 0.18
CA LEU A 177 -21.77 -29.96 0.18
C LEU A 177 -23.10 -29.32 -0.21
N THR A 178 -23.46 -28.27 0.52
CA THR A 178 -24.67 -27.48 0.28
C THR A 178 -24.29 -26.03 -0.02
N THR A 179 -25.18 -25.29 -0.68
CA THR A 179 -24.99 -23.86 -0.94
C THR A 179 -24.76 -23.09 0.36
N GLY A 180 -25.58 -23.34 1.38
CA GLY A 180 -25.44 -22.69 2.70
C GLY A 180 -24.10 -22.95 3.39
N PHE A 181 -23.49 -24.13 3.22
CA PHE A 181 -22.14 -24.38 3.74
C PHE A 181 -21.11 -23.50 3.03
N LEU A 182 -21.17 -23.41 1.70
CA LEU A 182 -20.22 -22.60 0.93
C LEU A 182 -20.39 -21.10 1.23
N GLU A 183 -21.63 -20.61 1.31
CA GLU A 183 -21.94 -19.22 1.67
C GLU A 183 -21.40 -18.84 3.05
N ALA A 184 -21.47 -19.76 4.01
CA ALA A 184 -20.92 -19.55 5.35
C ALA A 184 -19.38 -19.62 5.42
N ASN A 185 -18.71 -20.13 4.38
CA ASN A 185 -17.28 -20.44 4.41
C ASN A 185 -16.50 -19.87 3.20
N PRO A 186 -16.46 -18.54 3.02
CA PRO A 186 -15.85 -17.90 1.83
C PRO A 186 -14.36 -18.25 1.64
N ARG A 187 -13.60 -18.44 2.73
CA ARG A 187 -12.19 -18.86 2.66
C ARG A 187 -12.02 -20.27 2.13
N ILE A 188 -12.92 -21.18 2.50
CA ILE A 188 -12.93 -22.55 1.98
C ILE A 188 -13.26 -22.49 0.47
N VAL A 189 -14.26 -21.70 0.08
CA VAL A 189 -14.63 -21.51 -1.33
C VAL A 189 -13.45 -21.04 -2.16
N ALA A 190 -12.71 -20.02 -1.71
CA ALA A 190 -11.52 -19.54 -2.42
C ALA A 190 -10.46 -20.65 -2.58
N ARG A 191 -10.11 -21.39 -1.51
CA ARG A 191 -9.15 -22.49 -1.61
C ARG A 191 -9.60 -23.59 -2.56
N LEU A 192 -10.89 -23.94 -2.53
CA LEU A 192 -11.47 -24.90 -3.47
C LEU A 192 -11.30 -24.42 -4.92
N LEU A 193 -11.64 -23.17 -5.20
CA LEU A 193 -11.57 -22.59 -6.55
C LEU A 193 -10.13 -22.49 -7.05
N HIS A 194 -9.19 -22.01 -6.22
CA HIS A 194 -7.75 -21.96 -6.55
C HIS A 194 -7.21 -23.34 -6.89
N ARG A 195 -7.48 -24.34 -6.04
CA ARG A 195 -7.01 -25.71 -6.27
C ARG A 195 -7.69 -26.36 -7.47
N THR A 196 -8.96 -26.06 -7.72
CA THR A 196 -9.69 -26.52 -8.91
C THR A 196 -9.10 -25.94 -10.19
N ALA A 197 -8.88 -24.61 -10.24
CA ALA A 197 -8.31 -23.93 -11.38
C ALA A 197 -6.93 -24.49 -11.73
N HIS A 198 -6.06 -24.64 -10.72
CA HIS A 198 -4.73 -25.23 -10.90
C HIS A 198 -4.79 -26.66 -11.48
N LEU A 199 -5.68 -27.51 -10.99
CA LEU A 199 -5.82 -28.87 -11.51
C LEU A 199 -6.37 -28.89 -12.95
N LEU A 200 -7.27 -27.96 -13.29
CA LEU A 200 -7.80 -27.80 -14.64
C LEU A 200 -6.73 -27.27 -15.61
N ASP A 201 -5.88 -26.34 -15.19
CA ASP A 201 -4.73 -25.86 -15.98
C ASP A 201 -3.79 -27.01 -16.34
N LEU A 202 -3.42 -27.82 -15.35
CA LEU A 202 -2.60 -29.02 -15.57
C LEU A 202 -3.29 -30.03 -16.50
N SER A 203 -4.61 -30.14 -16.43
CA SER A 203 -5.38 -31.00 -17.31
C SER A 203 -5.40 -30.48 -18.74
N ALA A 204 -5.68 -29.18 -18.93
CA ALA A 204 -5.71 -28.53 -20.22
C ALA A 204 -4.35 -28.63 -20.94
N ALA A 205 -3.25 -28.37 -20.23
CA ALA A 205 -1.90 -28.50 -20.75
C ALA A 205 -1.58 -29.94 -21.20
N ARG A 206 -2.09 -30.95 -20.47
CA ARG A 206 -1.88 -32.36 -20.80
C ARG A 206 -2.75 -32.84 -21.97
N VAL A 207 -3.98 -32.33 -22.09
CA VAL A 207 -4.90 -32.67 -23.17
C VAL A 207 -4.41 -32.11 -24.50
N GLY A 208 -3.85 -30.89 -24.51
CA GLY A 208 -3.36 -30.22 -25.72
C GLY A 208 -4.48 -29.67 -26.59
N THR A 209 -4.21 -28.62 -27.37
CA THR A 209 -5.21 -27.84 -28.14
C THR A 209 -5.91 -28.63 -29.24
N GLU A 210 -5.30 -29.71 -29.74
CA GLU A 210 -5.83 -30.53 -30.85
C GLU A 210 -6.85 -31.58 -30.40
N HIS A 211 -6.93 -31.86 -29.10
CA HIS A 211 -7.80 -32.92 -28.60
C HIS A 211 -9.23 -32.39 -28.37
N PRO A 212 -10.31 -33.09 -28.78
CA PRO A 212 -11.69 -32.60 -28.68
C PRO A 212 -12.14 -32.20 -27.26
N LYS A 213 -11.54 -32.84 -26.25
CA LYS A 213 -11.78 -32.55 -24.84
C LYS A 213 -11.17 -31.23 -24.34
N TRP A 214 -10.26 -30.63 -25.10
CA TRP A 214 -9.60 -29.39 -24.71
C TRP A 214 -10.59 -28.25 -24.56
N GLU A 215 -11.47 -28.05 -25.55
CA GLU A 215 -12.50 -27.00 -25.52
C GLU A 215 -13.41 -27.15 -24.30
N GLN A 216 -13.79 -28.37 -23.97
CA GLN A 216 -14.60 -28.66 -22.78
C GLN A 216 -13.87 -28.29 -21.49
N VAL A 217 -12.60 -28.71 -21.33
CA VAL A 217 -11.80 -28.39 -20.14
C VAL A 217 -11.56 -26.89 -20.03
N GLN A 218 -11.31 -26.21 -21.16
CA GLN A 218 -11.14 -24.77 -21.22
C GLN A 218 -12.42 -24.02 -20.83
N ALA A 219 -13.58 -24.43 -21.35
CA ALA A 219 -14.85 -23.80 -20.98
C ALA A 219 -15.10 -23.88 -19.47
N VAL A 220 -14.88 -25.06 -18.86
CA VAL A 220 -15.02 -25.24 -17.40
C VAL A 220 -13.97 -24.47 -16.61
N LEU A 221 -12.72 -24.44 -17.09
CA LEU A 221 -11.64 -23.64 -16.49
C LEU A 221 -11.99 -22.16 -16.48
N GLN A 222 -12.54 -21.61 -17.57
CA GLN A 222 -12.96 -20.20 -17.63
C GLN A 222 -14.09 -19.90 -16.63
N MET A 223 -15.06 -20.81 -16.46
CA MET A 223 -16.09 -20.67 -15.43
C MET A 223 -15.49 -20.66 -14.02
N VAL A 224 -14.57 -21.59 -13.73
CA VAL A 224 -13.89 -21.67 -12.43
C VAL A 224 -13.02 -20.45 -12.16
N ARG A 225 -12.27 -19.95 -13.15
CA ARG A 225 -11.44 -18.73 -13.02
C ARG A 225 -12.27 -17.49 -12.72
N ARG A 226 -13.45 -17.36 -13.34
CA ARG A 226 -14.39 -16.28 -13.02
C ARG A 226 -14.87 -16.35 -11.57
N LEU A 227 -15.25 -17.53 -11.09
CA LEU A 227 -15.64 -17.74 -9.69
C LEU A 227 -14.46 -17.49 -8.74
N GLN A 228 -13.25 -17.93 -9.10
CA GLN A 228 -12.03 -17.69 -8.33
C GLN A 228 -11.76 -16.20 -8.17
N MET A 229 -11.85 -15.42 -9.25
CA MET A 229 -11.72 -13.97 -9.21
C MET A 229 -12.76 -13.31 -8.30
N GLN A 230 -14.02 -13.75 -8.37
CA GLN A 230 -15.06 -13.29 -7.44
C GLN A 230 -14.72 -13.63 -5.99
N ALA A 231 -14.14 -14.81 -5.73
CA ALA A 231 -13.75 -15.24 -4.39
C ALA A 231 -12.58 -14.40 -3.84
N ASP A 232 -11.59 -14.11 -4.67
CA ASP A 232 -10.42 -13.32 -4.30
C ASP A 232 -10.81 -11.88 -3.99
N LEU A 233 -11.62 -11.26 -4.85
CA LEU A 233 -12.17 -9.92 -4.59
C LEU A 233 -13.07 -9.93 -3.35
N HIS A 234 -13.95 -10.92 -3.21
CA HIS A 234 -14.81 -11.05 -2.03
C HIS A 234 -13.99 -11.10 -0.75
N LEU A 235 -12.95 -11.94 -0.70
CA LEU A 235 -12.10 -12.08 0.48
C LEU A 235 -11.26 -10.84 0.76
N HIS A 236 -10.74 -10.20 -0.29
CA HIS A 236 -9.94 -8.99 -0.16
C HIS A 236 -10.77 -7.85 0.45
N PHE A 237 -12.07 -7.76 0.11
CA PHE A 237 -12.94 -6.68 0.57
C PHE A 237 -13.91 -7.07 1.71
N LEU A 238 -13.98 -8.35 2.09
CA LEU A 238 -14.85 -8.86 3.16
C LEU A 238 -14.74 -8.09 4.49
N PRO A 239 -13.55 -7.62 4.93
CA PRO A 239 -13.42 -6.90 6.19
C PRO A 239 -14.15 -5.55 6.25
N TYR A 240 -14.56 -4.98 5.10
CA TYR A 240 -15.03 -3.60 5.05
C TYR A 240 -16.56 -3.52 5.05
N ALA A 241 -17.13 -2.99 6.13
CA ALA A 241 -18.59 -2.85 6.27
C ALA A 241 -19.20 -1.86 5.26
N LEU A 242 -18.50 -0.76 4.96
CA LEU A 242 -18.91 0.28 4.00
C LEU A 242 -19.27 -0.28 2.61
N PHE A 243 -18.63 -1.38 2.21
CA PHE A 243 -18.95 -2.12 0.99
C PHE A 243 -20.43 -2.53 0.87
N ARG A 244 -21.06 -2.82 2.01
CA ARG A 244 -22.45 -3.29 2.08
C ARG A 244 -23.47 -2.17 2.08
N GLU A 245 -23.09 -1.04 2.65
CA GLU A 245 -24.00 0.07 2.92
C GLU A 245 -23.93 1.13 1.80
N GLU A 246 -22.73 1.37 1.25
CA GLU A 246 -22.48 2.44 0.26
C GLU A 246 -21.58 1.97 -0.90
N PRO A 247 -22.15 1.25 -1.90
CA PRO A 247 -21.40 0.68 -3.03
C PRO A 247 -20.59 1.69 -3.85
N GLU A 248 -20.98 2.96 -3.91
CA GLU A 248 -20.23 3.98 -4.67
C GLU A 248 -18.93 4.40 -3.95
N HIS A 249 -18.91 4.40 -2.62
CA HIS A 249 -17.69 4.66 -1.84
C HIS A 249 -16.65 3.57 -2.04
N PHE A 250 -17.10 2.32 -2.23
CA PHE A 250 -16.22 1.21 -2.56
C PHE A 250 -15.39 1.49 -3.83
N PHE A 251 -16.02 1.95 -4.92
CA PHE A 251 -15.28 2.24 -6.15
C PHE A 251 -14.33 3.43 -6.01
N ARG A 252 -14.72 4.45 -5.25
CA ARG A 252 -13.86 5.62 -4.99
C ARG A 252 -12.59 5.27 -4.22
N ILE A 253 -12.68 4.33 -3.27
CA ILE A 253 -11.56 3.92 -2.42
C ILE A 253 -10.67 2.90 -3.14
N PHE A 254 -11.28 1.96 -3.87
CA PHE A 254 -10.60 0.75 -4.33
C PHE A 254 -10.42 0.65 -5.84
N ALA A 255 -10.62 1.72 -6.62
CA ALA A 255 -10.49 1.63 -8.08
C ALA A 255 -9.14 1.06 -8.54
N ASP A 256 -8.02 1.51 -7.96
CA ASP A 256 -6.68 0.96 -8.22
C ASP A 256 -6.60 -0.54 -7.84
N SER A 257 -7.03 -0.91 -6.63
CA SER A 257 -6.98 -2.29 -6.13
C SER A 257 -7.87 -3.25 -6.92
N ILE A 258 -9.04 -2.78 -7.39
CA ILE A 258 -9.96 -3.54 -8.25
C ILE A 258 -9.28 -3.80 -9.58
N ILE A 259 -8.83 -2.76 -10.29
CA ILE A 259 -8.22 -2.91 -11.62
C ILE A 259 -6.96 -3.77 -11.54
N GLN A 260 -6.12 -3.56 -10.53
CA GLN A 260 -4.92 -4.36 -10.31
C GLN A 260 -5.24 -5.84 -10.03
N SER A 261 -6.31 -6.13 -9.29
CA SER A 261 -6.79 -7.49 -9.01
C SER A 261 -7.34 -8.17 -10.26
N LEU A 262 -8.15 -7.46 -11.05
CA LEU A 262 -8.68 -7.96 -12.32
C LEU A 262 -7.56 -8.27 -13.32
N ALA A 263 -6.57 -7.39 -13.43
CA ALA A 263 -5.42 -7.55 -14.31
C ALA A 263 -4.56 -8.78 -13.98
N ARG A 264 -4.44 -9.15 -12.69
CA ARG A 264 -3.71 -10.35 -12.26
C ARG A 264 -4.47 -11.64 -12.55
N GLY A 265 -5.81 -11.57 -12.54
CA GLY A 265 -6.68 -12.76 -12.58
C GLY A 265 -7.17 -13.17 -13.97
N GLN A 266 -6.94 -12.37 -15.02
CA GLN A 266 -7.57 -12.60 -16.31
C GLN A 266 -6.63 -12.44 -17.51
N GLU A 267 -6.55 -13.50 -18.31
CA GLU A 267 -5.91 -13.48 -19.62
C GLU A 267 -6.70 -12.59 -20.59
N GLY A 268 -5.99 -11.80 -21.41
CA GLY A 268 -6.61 -10.84 -22.33
C GLY A 268 -7.28 -9.64 -21.63
N PHE A 269 -7.07 -9.44 -20.31
CA PHE A 269 -7.56 -8.27 -19.59
C PHE A 269 -7.12 -6.97 -20.26
N GLU A 270 -5.87 -6.91 -20.71
CA GLU A 270 -5.31 -5.72 -21.32
C GLU A 270 -6.11 -5.25 -22.55
N ASP A 271 -6.47 -6.15 -23.45
CA ASP A 271 -7.24 -5.81 -24.66
C ASP A 271 -8.67 -5.34 -24.31
N GLN A 272 -9.27 -5.97 -23.29
CA GLN A 272 -10.57 -5.56 -22.78
C GLN A 272 -10.51 -4.17 -22.14
N ALA A 273 -9.51 -3.92 -21.30
CA ALA A 273 -9.30 -2.63 -20.65
C ALA A 273 -9.08 -1.53 -21.68
N ARG A 274 -8.23 -1.74 -22.69
CA ARG A 274 -8.01 -0.77 -23.78
C ARG A 274 -9.29 -0.38 -24.54
N THR A 275 -10.25 -1.30 -24.63
CA THR A 275 -11.50 -1.07 -25.34
C THR A 275 -12.55 -0.38 -24.47
N ILE A 276 -12.64 -0.79 -23.20
CA ILE A 276 -13.75 -0.44 -22.30
C ILE A 276 -13.41 0.74 -21.38
N ALA A 277 -12.16 0.78 -20.94
CA ALA A 277 -11.62 1.73 -19.97
C ALA A 277 -10.19 2.11 -20.40
N PRO A 278 -10.02 2.85 -21.51
CA PRO A 278 -8.70 3.13 -22.09
C PRO A 278 -7.78 3.93 -21.14
N GLY A 279 -8.37 4.60 -20.14
CA GLY A 279 -7.66 5.32 -19.09
C GLY A 279 -7.18 4.42 -17.94
N ALA A 280 -7.58 3.15 -17.89
CA ALA A 280 -7.25 2.23 -16.80
C ALA A 280 -5.73 1.95 -16.73
N ARG A 281 -5.22 1.95 -15.50
CA ARG A 281 -3.81 1.82 -15.15
C ARG A 281 -3.62 0.70 -14.15
N TRP A 282 -2.60 -0.12 -14.38
CA TRP A 282 -2.15 -1.18 -13.48
C TRP A 282 -0.69 -1.50 -13.76
N LEU A 283 -0.03 -2.21 -12.84
CA LEU A 283 1.32 -2.69 -13.05
C LEU A 283 1.28 -3.91 -13.99
N ARG A 284 1.73 -3.73 -15.24
CA ARG A 284 1.82 -4.81 -16.25
C ARG A 284 3.12 -5.59 -16.15
N GLY A 285 4.11 -5.08 -15.41
CA GLY A 285 5.42 -5.69 -15.31
C GLY A 285 6.33 -5.35 -16.49
N ARG A 286 6.08 -4.25 -17.21
CA ARG A 286 6.86 -3.88 -18.40
C ARG A 286 7.08 -2.37 -18.52
N GLY A 287 8.33 -1.98 -18.81
CA GLY A 287 8.71 -0.57 -18.93
C GLY A 287 8.66 0.15 -17.58
N ILE A 288 8.40 1.46 -17.63
CA ILE A 288 8.25 2.32 -16.46
C ILE A 288 6.76 2.49 -16.17
N GLU A 289 6.35 2.19 -14.94
CA GLU A 289 4.95 2.22 -14.51
C GLU A 289 4.83 2.90 -13.14
N THR A 290 3.73 3.61 -12.92
CA THR A 290 3.43 4.32 -11.66
C THR A 290 2.21 3.69 -10.98
N ALA A 291 2.26 3.62 -9.65
CA ALA A 291 1.11 3.23 -8.84
C ALA A 291 1.24 3.82 -7.44
N PHE A 292 0.12 4.12 -6.79
CA PHE A 292 0.17 4.37 -5.36
C PHE A 292 0.49 3.09 -4.60
N VAL A 293 1.26 3.22 -3.53
CA VAL A 293 1.48 2.12 -2.58
C VAL A 293 0.18 1.87 -1.78
N PRO A 294 -0.31 0.62 -1.71
CA PRO A 294 -1.54 0.27 -0.99
C PRO A 294 -1.38 0.42 0.52
N ARG A 295 -2.48 0.71 1.25
CA ARG A 295 -2.44 0.93 2.71
C ARG A 295 -2.44 -0.34 3.55
N ASP A 296 -1.53 -1.27 3.23
CA ASP A 296 -1.50 -2.63 3.74
C ASP A 296 -0.17 -2.98 4.47
N PRO A 297 -0.01 -4.20 5.03
CA PRO A 297 1.20 -4.60 5.73
C PRO A 297 2.50 -4.47 4.93
N ASP A 298 2.46 -4.48 3.60
CA ASP A 298 3.66 -4.42 2.77
C ASP A 298 4.37 -3.07 2.90
N PHE A 299 3.66 -2.02 3.28
CA PHE A 299 4.26 -0.70 3.50
C PHE A 299 5.28 -0.68 4.65
N LEU A 300 5.07 -1.48 5.70
CA LEU A 300 6.04 -1.57 6.80
C LEU A 300 7.38 -2.14 6.34
N LEU A 301 7.36 -2.92 5.25
CA LEU A 301 8.54 -3.48 4.62
C LEU A 301 9.13 -2.55 3.55
N LEU A 302 8.42 -1.48 3.19
CA LEU A 302 8.86 -0.53 2.17
C LEU A 302 10.13 0.20 2.62
N GLY A 303 10.22 0.58 3.90
CA GLY A 303 11.42 1.21 4.46
C GLY A 303 12.65 0.30 4.36
N ASP A 304 12.49 -1.01 4.61
CA ASP A 304 13.57 -1.99 4.47
C ASP A 304 13.94 -2.19 2.99
N LEU A 305 12.96 -2.20 2.09
CA LEU A 305 13.17 -2.33 0.65
C LEU A 305 13.94 -1.13 0.09
N PHE A 306 13.59 0.08 0.52
CA PHE A 306 14.20 1.34 0.10
C PHE A 306 15.34 1.78 1.01
N GLY A 307 15.69 1.02 2.05
CA GLY A 307 16.79 1.31 2.97
C GLY A 307 16.83 2.75 3.48
N ASP A 308 15.67 3.31 3.82
CA ASP A 308 15.51 4.70 4.25
C ASP A 308 15.29 4.81 5.77
N CYS A 309 15.04 6.02 6.26
CA CYS A 309 14.80 6.31 7.67
C CYS A 309 13.53 5.65 8.26
N THR A 310 12.67 5.02 7.45
CA THR A 310 11.51 4.23 7.89
C THR A 310 11.79 2.72 7.98
N SER A 311 13.00 2.28 7.62
CA SER A 311 13.47 0.90 7.75
C SER A 311 13.38 0.34 9.17
N LEU A 312 12.87 -0.88 9.32
CA LEU A 312 12.80 -1.60 10.60
C LEU A 312 14.19 -2.03 11.06
N ALA A 313 15.06 -2.34 10.10
CA ALA A 313 16.44 -2.76 10.38
C ALA A 313 17.42 -1.61 10.12
N MET A 314 18.11 -1.12 11.15
CA MET A 314 19.14 -0.08 11.02
C MET A 314 20.21 -0.42 9.97
N ARG A 315 20.57 -1.71 9.86
CA ARG A 315 21.54 -2.21 8.85
C ARG A 315 21.09 -2.04 7.39
N ALA A 316 19.79 -1.87 7.15
CA ALA A 316 19.26 -1.65 5.82
C ALA A 316 19.28 -0.16 5.45
N GLN A 317 19.48 0.74 6.43
CA GLN A 317 19.54 2.18 6.21
C GLN A 317 20.83 2.61 5.54
N VAL A 318 20.72 3.63 4.68
CA VAL A 318 21.88 4.26 4.05
C VAL A 318 22.66 5.13 5.03
N ASP A 319 21.95 5.96 5.78
CA ASP A 319 22.52 6.95 6.68
C ASP A 319 22.19 6.56 8.12
N ALA A 320 23.00 5.68 8.72
CA ALA A 320 22.77 5.18 10.08
C ALA A 320 22.84 6.29 11.16
N GLU A 321 23.32 7.48 10.80
CA GLU A 321 23.33 8.67 11.65
C GLU A 321 21.99 9.43 11.61
N VAL A 322 21.16 9.21 10.58
CA VAL A 322 19.80 9.74 10.50
C VAL A 322 18.90 8.86 11.35
N ALA A 323 18.26 9.47 12.35
CA ALA A 323 17.34 8.75 13.22
C ALA A 323 16.17 8.16 12.42
N ASN A 324 15.70 6.97 12.83
CA ASN A 324 14.46 6.43 12.31
C ASN A 324 13.31 7.41 12.57
N ILE A 325 12.46 7.64 11.58
CA ILE A 325 11.29 8.53 11.70
C ILE A 325 10.00 7.77 11.36
N HIS A 326 9.58 6.88 12.26
CA HIS A 326 8.35 6.10 12.06
C HIS A 326 7.07 6.91 12.25
N TRP A 327 7.17 8.19 12.64
CA TRP A 327 6.05 9.13 12.58
C TRP A 327 5.51 9.30 11.15
N THR A 328 6.37 9.23 10.14
CA THR A 328 5.96 9.14 8.72
C THR A 328 5.08 7.91 8.44
N VAL A 329 5.33 6.77 9.12
CA VAL A 329 4.52 5.54 8.95
C VAL A 329 3.09 5.74 9.46
N TYR A 330 2.95 6.39 10.62
CA TYR A 330 1.64 6.72 11.17
C TYR A 330 0.90 7.77 10.36
N SER A 331 1.65 8.78 9.89
CA SER A 331 1.11 9.82 9.02
C SER A 331 0.49 9.17 7.80
N TRP A 332 1.20 8.28 7.10
CA TRP A 332 0.65 7.56 5.96
C TRP A 332 -0.52 6.62 6.30
N LEU A 333 -0.48 5.93 7.45
CA LEU A 333 -1.51 4.99 7.86
C LEU A 333 -2.86 5.63 8.20
N LEU A 334 -2.83 6.83 8.80
CA LEU A 334 -3.98 7.46 9.42
C LEU A 334 -4.43 8.76 8.75
N ASP A 335 -3.57 9.38 7.95
CA ASP A 335 -3.90 10.57 7.20
C ASP A 335 -4.48 10.23 5.82
N PRO A 336 -5.75 10.56 5.56
CA PRO A 336 -6.36 10.30 4.26
C PRO A 336 -5.69 11.06 3.12
N TYR A 337 -5.06 12.21 3.39
CA TYR A 337 -4.45 13.07 2.38
C TYR A 337 -2.99 12.74 2.07
N TYR A 338 -2.40 11.81 2.82
CA TYR A 338 -1.02 11.40 2.64
C TYR A 338 -0.94 10.18 1.71
N ARG A 339 -0.23 10.29 0.58
CA ARG A 339 0.01 9.16 -0.34
C ARG A 339 1.49 8.92 -0.54
N VAL A 340 1.80 7.69 -0.97
CA VAL A 340 3.13 7.33 -1.46
C VAL A 340 2.97 6.83 -2.88
N LEU A 341 3.65 7.50 -3.80
CA LEU A 341 3.72 7.15 -5.20
C LEU A 341 4.96 6.29 -5.44
N GLY A 342 4.76 5.09 -6.00
CA GLY A 342 5.82 4.20 -6.44
C GLY A 342 6.03 4.28 -7.95
N VAL A 343 7.29 4.26 -8.36
CA VAL A 343 7.72 4.04 -9.74
C VAL A 343 8.35 2.66 -9.84
N PHE A 344 7.93 1.90 -10.83
CA PHE A 344 8.31 0.51 -11.07
C PHE A 344 8.99 0.38 -12.44
N TYR A 345 10.07 -0.41 -12.50
CA TYR A 345 10.77 -0.79 -13.72
C TYR A 345 10.59 -2.28 -13.97
N HIS A 346 9.88 -2.65 -15.04
CA HIS A 346 9.47 -4.03 -15.34
C HIS A 346 8.86 -4.75 -14.13
N GLY A 347 7.94 -4.06 -13.44
CA GLY A 347 7.25 -4.57 -12.25
C GLY A 347 8.08 -4.60 -10.97
N ARG A 348 9.35 -4.19 -11.02
CA ARG A 348 10.21 -4.09 -9.82
C ARG A 348 10.17 -2.67 -9.26
N PRO A 349 10.01 -2.48 -7.95
CA PRO A 349 10.11 -1.15 -7.33
C PRO A 349 11.45 -0.48 -7.65
N ALA A 350 11.42 0.81 -7.95
CA ALA A 350 12.61 1.59 -8.31
C ALA A 350 12.75 2.87 -7.47
N ILE A 351 11.73 3.73 -7.49
CA ILE A 351 11.67 4.99 -6.76
C ILE A 351 10.34 5.05 -5.99
N LYS A 352 10.33 5.63 -4.80
CA LYS A 352 9.11 6.08 -4.13
C LYS A 352 9.21 7.55 -3.78
N GLY A 353 8.08 8.22 -3.71
CA GLY A 353 7.95 9.61 -3.30
C GLY A 353 6.69 9.78 -2.49
N HIS A 354 6.77 10.54 -1.41
CA HIS A 354 5.65 10.85 -0.55
C HIS A 354 4.95 12.10 -1.13
N ILE A 355 3.64 12.15 -1.01
CA ILE A 355 2.81 13.20 -1.60
C ILE A 355 1.79 13.64 -0.56
N ILE A 356 1.79 14.94 -0.26
CA ILE A 356 0.85 15.55 0.67
C ILE A 356 0.47 16.97 0.19
N PRO A 357 -0.83 17.33 0.18
CA PRO A 357 -1.26 18.71 -0.02
C PRO A 357 -0.97 19.53 1.25
N LEU A 358 -0.30 20.65 1.08
CA LEU A 358 0.04 21.61 2.14
C LEU A 358 -0.40 23.01 1.72
N PHE A 359 -0.36 23.93 2.68
CA PHE A 359 -0.32 25.36 2.46
C PHE A 359 1.03 25.86 2.92
N ILE A 360 1.71 26.61 2.06
CA ILE A 360 2.99 27.24 2.40
C ILE A 360 2.83 28.70 2.06
N GLY A 361 3.08 29.62 3.01
CA GLY A 361 2.90 31.05 2.76
C GLY A 361 1.47 31.42 2.30
N GLY A 362 0.47 30.64 2.71
CA GLY A 362 -0.94 30.81 2.30
C GLY A 362 -1.29 30.27 0.92
N LEU A 363 -0.35 29.72 0.15
CA LEU A 363 -0.63 29.10 -1.15
C LEU A 363 -0.79 27.58 -1.03
N PRO A 364 -1.79 26.98 -1.70
CA PRO A 364 -1.86 25.53 -1.88
C PRO A 364 -0.62 25.02 -2.62
N VAL A 365 0.03 24.01 -2.05
CA VAL A 365 1.20 23.34 -2.60
C VAL A 365 1.00 21.84 -2.55
N LEU A 366 1.31 21.15 -3.63
CA LEU A 366 1.49 19.70 -3.59
C LEU A 366 2.96 19.44 -3.27
N MET A 367 3.22 18.93 -2.07
CA MET A 367 4.57 18.60 -1.65
C MET A 367 4.92 17.19 -2.14
N LEU A 368 6.04 17.06 -2.83
CA LEU A 368 6.71 15.80 -3.15
C LEU A 368 7.93 15.66 -2.23
N ASP A 369 7.80 14.83 -1.22
CA ASP A 369 8.79 14.61 -0.17
C ASP A 369 9.32 13.17 -0.19
N ALA A 370 10.35 12.88 0.60
CA ALA A 370 10.97 11.56 0.73
C ALA A 370 11.17 10.80 -0.60
N ILE A 371 11.84 11.42 -1.59
CA ILE A 371 12.17 10.71 -2.84
C ILE A 371 13.27 9.71 -2.55
N GLU A 372 12.91 8.44 -2.46
CA GLU A 372 13.83 7.36 -2.10
C GLU A 372 13.96 6.34 -3.22
N VAL A 373 15.17 5.80 -3.41
CA VAL A 373 15.42 4.77 -4.41
C VAL A 373 15.86 3.46 -3.78
N VAL A 374 15.54 2.35 -4.43
CA VAL A 374 15.99 1.02 -4.01
C VAL A 374 17.53 0.93 -4.02
N PRO A 375 18.14 0.08 -3.17
CA PRO A 375 19.60 -0.08 -3.13
C PRO A 375 20.24 -0.32 -4.50
N GLN A 376 19.58 -1.05 -5.39
CA GLN A 376 20.06 -1.37 -6.73
C GLN A 376 20.14 -0.18 -7.68
N LEU A 377 19.52 0.96 -7.34
CA LEU A 377 19.51 2.18 -8.15
C LEU A 377 20.47 3.26 -7.60
N ARG A 378 21.23 2.95 -6.53
CA ARG A 378 22.19 3.88 -5.94
C ARG A 378 23.54 3.75 -6.61
N GLY A 379 24.10 4.86 -7.13
CA GLY A 379 25.43 4.84 -7.73
C GLY A 379 26.55 4.52 -6.74
N LEU A 380 26.36 4.87 -5.46
CA LEU A 380 27.34 4.68 -4.39
C LEU A 380 26.70 3.99 -3.17
N ARG A 381 27.51 3.22 -2.44
CA ARG A 381 27.23 2.70 -1.09
C ARG A 381 28.41 3.05 -0.19
N SER A 382 28.16 3.80 0.87
CA SER A 382 29.20 4.28 1.81
C SER A 382 30.40 4.93 1.09
N GLY A 383 30.11 5.80 0.12
CA GLY A 383 31.11 6.53 -0.67
C GLY A 383 31.83 5.72 -1.76
N ARG A 384 31.56 4.41 -1.90
CA ARG A 384 32.19 3.53 -2.90
C ARG A 384 31.20 3.09 -3.97
N PRO A 385 31.66 2.64 -5.16
CA PRO A 385 30.77 2.06 -6.17
C PRO A 385 29.89 0.96 -5.57
N ASN A 386 28.59 1.03 -5.85
CA ASN A 386 27.63 0.10 -5.28
C ASN A 386 27.73 -1.28 -5.94
N PRO A 387 28.06 -2.35 -5.19
CA PRO A 387 28.24 -3.69 -5.77
C PRO A 387 26.94 -4.35 -6.23
N THR A 388 25.78 -3.90 -5.72
CA THR A 388 24.46 -4.44 -6.07
C THR A 388 23.73 -3.58 -7.09
N LEU A 389 24.43 -2.66 -7.77
CA LEU A 389 23.85 -1.78 -8.78
C LEU A 389 23.25 -2.60 -9.92
N ASN A 390 21.97 -2.39 -10.21
CA ASN A 390 21.35 -2.85 -11.45
C ASN A 390 21.67 -1.83 -12.55
N ARG A 391 22.57 -2.20 -13.47
CA ARG A 391 23.03 -1.30 -14.54
C ARG A 391 21.92 -0.87 -15.48
N GLU A 392 21.08 -1.81 -15.90
CA GLU A 392 19.97 -1.55 -16.82
C GLU A 392 18.99 -0.52 -16.22
N MET A 393 18.56 -0.75 -14.98
CA MET A 393 17.70 0.20 -14.27
C MET A 393 18.40 1.55 -14.03
N PHE A 394 19.71 1.53 -13.77
CA PHE A 394 20.48 2.76 -13.56
C PHE A 394 20.67 3.58 -14.83
N GLU A 395 20.73 2.96 -16.00
CA GLU A 395 20.80 3.66 -17.29
C GLU A 395 19.57 4.53 -17.51
N VAL A 396 18.38 4.03 -17.16
CA VAL A 396 17.08 4.72 -17.28
C VAL A 396 16.66 5.50 -16.02
N ARG A 397 17.59 5.77 -15.10
CA ARG A 397 17.28 6.35 -13.78
C ARG A 397 16.62 7.74 -13.85
N LYS A 398 16.93 8.52 -14.88
CA LYS A 398 16.36 9.87 -15.02
C LYS A 398 14.92 9.77 -15.49
N GLU A 399 14.66 8.90 -16.45
CA GLU A 399 13.36 8.57 -16.99
C GLU A 399 12.43 8.02 -15.88
N LEU A 400 12.98 7.25 -14.94
CA LEU A 400 12.26 6.82 -13.74
C LEU A 400 11.84 8.00 -12.84
N LEU A 401 12.73 8.98 -12.64
CA LEU A 401 12.42 10.18 -11.86
C LEU A 401 11.44 11.10 -12.61
N ASP A 402 11.62 11.25 -13.91
CA ASP A 402 10.74 12.05 -14.77
C ASP A 402 9.32 11.47 -14.77
N ALA A 403 9.17 10.14 -14.78
CA ALA A 403 7.86 9.49 -14.66
C ALA A 403 7.15 9.82 -13.32
N MET A 404 7.89 9.95 -12.21
CA MET A 404 7.33 10.43 -10.96
C MET A 404 6.87 11.88 -11.08
N PHE A 405 7.72 12.76 -11.62
CA PHE A 405 7.39 14.17 -11.79
C PHE A 405 6.17 14.39 -12.68
N GLU A 406 6.05 13.68 -13.79
CA GLU A 406 4.88 13.75 -14.68
C GLU A 406 3.60 13.30 -13.98
N GLU A 407 3.65 12.23 -13.19
CA GLU A 407 2.48 11.80 -12.42
C GLU A 407 2.08 12.83 -11.36
N VAL A 408 3.05 13.40 -10.65
CA VAL A 408 2.80 14.44 -9.63
C VAL A 408 2.23 15.72 -10.26
N ARG A 409 2.70 16.13 -11.44
CA ARG A 409 2.09 17.22 -12.22
C ARG A 409 0.64 16.91 -12.59
N GLY A 410 0.39 15.69 -13.08
CA GLY A 410 -0.95 15.22 -13.40
C GLY A 410 -1.89 15.22 -12.19
N LEU A 411 -1.39 14.81 -11.02
CA LEU A 411 -2.13 14.86 -9.75
C LEU A 411 -2.44 16.31 -9.37
N ALA A 412 -1.44 17.18 -9.30
CA ALA A 412 -1.62 18.60 -8.95
C ALA A 412 -2.66 19.29 -9.83
N SER A 413 -2.56 19.10 -11.16
CA SER A 413 -3.52 19.66 -12.12
C SER A 413 -4.95 19.18 -11.85
N LYS A 414 -5.16 17.87 -11.65
CA LYS A 414 -6.49 17.31 -11.33
C LYS A 414 -7.02 17.78 -9.98
N MET A 415 -6.12 18.04 -9.03
CA MET A 415 -6.44 18.56 -7.70
C MET A 415 -6.77 20.06 -7.71
N GLY A 416 -6.40 20.79 -8.77
CA GLY A 416 -6.52 22.25 -8.83
C GLY A 416 -5.39 22.97 -8.08
N ILE A 417 -4.23 22.33 -7.93
CA ILE A 417 -3.04 22.91 -7.31
C ILE A 417 -2.05 23.32 -8.40
N GLU A 418 -1.62 24.58 -8.37
CA GLU A 418 -0.73 25.16 -9.38
C GLU A 418 0.76 25.04 -9.03
N THR A 419 1.08 24.85 -7.74
CA THR A 419 2.45 24.85 -7.23
C THR A 419 2.84 23.48 -6.70
N ILE A 420 4.01 22.99 -7.14
CA ILE A 420 4.57 21.72 -6.70
C ILE A 420 5.96 21.95 -6.17
N PHE A 421 6.16 21.66 -4.88
CA PHE A 421 7.46 21.70 -4.24
C PHE A 421 8.03 20.31 -4.06
N VAL A 422 9.34 20.21 -4.19
CA VAL A 422 10.10 18.97 -4.09
C VAL A 422 11.15 19.12 -3.00
N GLU A 423 11.14 18.18 -2.06
CA GLU A 423 12.18 18.11 -1.03
C GLU A 423 13.54 17.79 -1.67
N LYS A 424 14.59 18.48 -1.23
CA LYS A 424 15.94 18.29 -1.80
C LYS A 424 16.67 17.07 -1.23
N PHE A 425 16.21 16.54 -0.11
CA PHE A 425 16.75 15.34 0.50
C PHE A 425 16.28 14.06 -0.22
N SER A 426 17.18 13.09 -0.33
CA SER A 426 16.95 11.74 -0.90
C SER A 426 18.09 10.83 -0.48
N ASN A 427 17.91 9.51 -0.36
CA ASN A 427 19.00 8.55 -0.13
C ASN A 427 19.94 8.35 -1.33
N ALA A 428 19.66 8.97 -2.49
CA ALA A 428 20.48 8.86 -3.69
C ALA A 428 21.05 10.21 -4.14
N ARG A 429 22.38 10.29 -4.18
CA ARG A 429 23.11 11.49 -4.64
C ARG A 429 22.69 11.96 -6.04
N TRP A 430 22.40 11.03 -6.96
CA TRP A 430 22.02 11.41 -8.32
C TRP A 430 20.62 12.01 -8.40
N VAL A 431 19.70 11.62 -7.49
CA VAL A 431 18.37 12.23 -7.35
C VAL A 431 18.53 13.65 -6.85
N ARG A 432 19.26 13.85 -5.75
CA ARG A 432 19.58 15.18 -5.21
C ARG A 432 20.14 16.10 -6.31
N ALA A 433 21.11 15.61 -7.08
CA ALA A 433 21.69 16.35 -8.20
C ALA A 433 20.74 16.60 -9.40
N GLN A 434 19.64 15.86 -9.56
CA GLN A 434 18.59 16.22 -10.52
C GLN A 434 17.64 17.26 -9.93
N VAL A 435 17.21 17.07 -8.68
CA VAL A 435 16.31 18.00 -7.97
C VAL A 435 16.96 19.38 -7.85
N ASP A 436 18.26 19.46 -7.57
CA ASP A 436 19.03 20.72 -7.49
C ASP A 436 19.10 21.51 -8.82
N ARG A 437 18.73 20.90 -9.95
CA ARG A 437 18.66 21.60 -11.26
C ARG A 437 17.34 22.32 -11.46
N LEU A 438 16.31 21.96 -10.69
CA LEU A 438 15.06 22.69 -10.69
C LEU A 438 15.26 24.08 -10.08
N PRO A 439 14.41 25.06 -10.42
CA PRO A 439 14.36 26.31 -9.68
C PRO A 439 14.23 26.04 -8.18
N SER A 440 14.93 26.81 -7.35
CA SER A 440 14.87 26.66 -5.89
C SER A 440 14.04 27.78 -5.28
N ASP A 441 13.40 27.48 -4.15
CA ASP A 441 12.65 28.41 -3.32
C ASP A 441 12.93 28.14 -1.83
N SER A 442 12.42 29.00 -0.96
CA SER A 442 12.55 28.83 0.48
C SER A 442 11.36 29.41 1.24
N TYR A 443 11.01 28.77 2.35
CA TYR A 443 9.94 29.22 3.25
C TYR A 443 10.36 29.08 4.71
N HIS A 444 9.68 29.80 5.59
CA HIS A 444 9.79 29.56 7.03
C HIS A 444 8.91 28.36 7.41
N THR A 445 9.39 27.48 8.30
CA THR A 445 8.63 26.27 8.69
C THR A 445 7.31 26.59 9.38
N ASP A 446 7.20 27.76 10.01
CA ASP A 446 5.94 28.22 10.63
C ASP A 446 4.88 28.63 9.59
N ASP A 447 5.30 28.87 8.34
CA ASP A 447 4.37 29.17 7.24
C ASP A 447 3.76 27.90 6.62
N VAL A 448 4.18 26.72 7.08
CA VAL A 448 3.69 25.43 6.62
C VAL A 448 2.45 25.03 7.42
N TYR A 449 1.33 24.99 6.74
CA TYR A 449 0.06 24.53 7.27
C TYR A 449 -0.41 23.27 6.55
N LYS A 450 -0.83 22.26 7.31
CA LYS A 450 -1.47 21.07 6.76
C LYS A 450 -3.00 21.21 6.88
N PRO A 451 -3.77 20.99 5.80
CA PRO A 451 -5.23 20.98 5.86
C PRO A 451 -5.72 20.07 6.99
N PHE A 452 -6.58 20.62 7.87
CA PHE A 452 -7.16 19.93 9.02
C PHE A 452 -6.17 19.41 10.08
N GLY A 453 -4.86 19.65 9.91
CA GLY A 453 -3.81 19.25 10.85
C GLY A 453 -3.89 17.79 11.29
N VAL A 454 -4.02 17.59 12.61
CA VAL A 454 -4.17 16.28 13.26
C VAL A 454 -5.63 15.87 13.45
N HIS A 455 -6.60 16.77 13.25
CA HIS A 455 -8.00 16.53 13.62
C HIS A 455 -8.63 15.35 12.87
N VAL A 456 -8.32 15.21 11.58
CA VAL A 456 -8.79 14.06 10.79
C VAL A 456 -8.23 12.72 11.31
N ILE A 457 -7.01 12.74 11.84
CA ILE A 457 -6.36 11.56 12.43
C ILE A 457 -6.98 11.24 13.80
N GLU A 458 -7.20 12.26 14.62
CA GLU A 458 -7.88 12.13 15.91
C GLU A 458 -9.29 11.55 15.72
N GLU A 459 -10.02 12.01 14.71
CA GLU A 459 -11.35 11.48 14.40
C GLU A 459 -11.31 10.03 13.95
N ASN A 460 -10.37 9.67 13.07
CA ASN A 460 -10.13 8.27 12.69
C ASN A 460 -9.83 7.40 13.92
N ILE A 461 -9.01 7.88 14.86
CA ILE A 461 -8.73 7.16 16.12
C ILE A 461 -10.00 7.02 16.97
N ARG A 462 -10.82 8.07 17.09
CA ARG A 462 -12.07 8.03 17.86
C ARG A 462 -13.04 7.01 17.30
N ARG A 463 -13.23 6.98 15.98
CA ARG A 463 -14.11 6.01 15.31
C ARG A 463 -13.62 4.58 15.49
N LEU A 464 -12.31 4.36 15.39
CA LEU A 464 -11.71 3.04 15.55
C LEU A 464 -11.73 2.52 16.99
N THR A 465 -11.57 3.39 17.99
CA THR A 465 -11.45 3.00 19.40
C THR A 465 -12.75 3.17 20.20
N GLY A 466 -13.69 3.96 19.71
CA GLY A 466 -14.84 4.47 20.47
C GLY A 466 -14.43 5.36 21.65
N SER A 467 -13.25 5.97 21.61
CA SER A 467 -12.71 6.81 22.69
C SER A 467 -11.77 7.91 22.16
N ASP A 468 -11.65 9.00 22.91
CA ASP A 468 -10.64 10.02 22.59
C ASP A 468 -9.21 9.44 22.66
N PRO A 469 -8.28 9.95 21.82
CA PRO A 469 -6.87 9.60 21.90
C PRO A 469 -6.34 9.86 23.32
N ALA A 470 -5.74 8.85 23.96
CA ALA A 470 -5.25 9.00 25.35
C ALA A 470 -3.91 9.77 25.44
N GLY A 471 -3.62 10.66 24.48
CA GLY A 471 -2.42 11.49 24.39
C GLY A 471 -2.40 12.35 23.13
N THR A 472 -1.39 13.21 23.01
CA THR A 472 -1.19 14.07 21.83
C THR A 472 -0.86 13.22 20.60
N VAL A 473 -1.58 13.48 19.51
CA VAL A 473 -1.24 12.93 18.19
C VAL A 473 -0.09 13.76 17.61
N GLU A 474 1.01 13.10 17.28
CA GLU A 474 2.12 13.70 16.56
C GLU A 474 2.05 13.29 15.10
N LEU A 475 2.26 14.26 14.21
CA LEU A 475 2.32 14.06 12.77
C LEU A 475 3.68 14.55 12.29
N GLU A 476 4.29 13.79 11.38
CA GLU A 476 5.45 14.27 10.66
C GLU A 476 5.04 14.91 9.34
N VAL A 477 5.43 16.17 9.18
CA VAL A 477 5.41 16.87 7.89
C VAL A 477 6.86 17.14 7.53
N GLN A 478 7.41 16.46 6.53
CA GLN A 478 8.85 16.61 6.23
C GLN A 478 9.23 18.04 5.88
N ALA A 479 8.30 18.82 5.30
CA ALA A 479 8.48 20.24 5.03
C ALA A 479 8.88 21.08 6.27
N VAL A 480 8.55 20.65 7.49
CA VAL A 480 8.99 21.33 8.74
C VAL A 480 10.22 20.73 9.40
N ASN A 481 10.75 19.62 8.87
CA ASN A 481 11.90 18.93 9.46
C ASN A 481 13.23 19.56 8.99
N LEU A 482 13.83 20.37 9.87
CA LEU A 482 15.12 21.05 9.64
C LEU A 482 16.35 20.17 9.89
N ARG A 483 16.17 18.92 10.35
CA ARG A 483 17.29 18.05 10.77
C ARG A 483 17.78 17.10 9.68
N LEU A 484 17.05 16.98 8.57
CA LEU A 484 17.33 16.00 7.51
C LEU A 484 18.59 16.36 6.70
N MET A 485 18.89 17.64 6.57
CA MET A 485 20.05 18.13 5.84
C MET A 485 20.43 19.52 6.35
N ASP A 486 21.72 19.78 6.55
CA ASP A 486 22.19 21.14 6.73
C ASP A 486 22.16 21.86 5.38
N GLN A 487 21.20 22.77 5.25
CA GLN A 487 20.99 23.57 4.04
C GLN A 487 21.73 24.92 4.10
N GLN A 488 22.45 25.22 5.20
CA GLN A 488 23.08 26.52 5.45
C GLN A 488 22.09 27.70 5.34
N MET A 489 20.86 27.45 5.79
CA MET A 489 19.77 28.43 5.85
C MET A 489 19.69 29.05 7.24
N ARG A 490 19.12 30.25 7.34
CA ARG A 490 18.79 30.85 8.64
C ARG A 490 17.89 29.90 9.47
N PRO A 491 17.97 29.97 10.82
CA PRO A 491 17.09 29.17 11.68
C PRO A 491 15.62 29.32 11.29
N GLY A 492 14.89 28.20 11.24
CA GLY A 492 13.48 28.18 10.86
C GLY A 492 13.20 28.17 9.36
N PHE A 493 14.21 28.31 8.50
CA PHE A 493 14.02 28.30 7.05
C PHE A 493 14.45 26.98 6.40
N LYS A 494 13.71 26.61 5.35
CA LYS A 494 14.00 25.45 4.53
C LYS A 494 14.07 25.85 3.05
N GLU A 495 15.03 25.29 2.34
CA GLU A 495 15.16 25.36 0.89
C GLU A 495 14.48 24.14 0.25
N VAL A 496 13.72 24.40 -0.82
CA VAL A 496 13.02 23.38 -1.64
C VAL A 496 13.28 23.61 -3.11
N ALA A 497 13.00 22.61 -3.93
CA ALA A 497 12.96 22.73 -5.37
C ALA A 497 11.51 22.97 -5.85
N VAL A 498 11.34 23.69 -6.95
CA VAL A 498 10.05 24.00 -7.57
C VAL A 498 9.93 23.18 -8.85
N LEU A 499 9.00 22.22 -8.86
CA LEU A 499 8.73 21.40 -10.04
C LEU A 499 7.76 22.07 -11.02
N GLU A 500 6.80 22.81 -10.48
CA GLU A 500 5.74 23.53 -11.17
C GLU A 500 5.28 24.73 -10.32
N GLY A 501 4.75 25.78 -10.94
CA GLY A 501 4.29 27.00 -10.28
C GLY A 501 5.17 28.22 -10.60
N ARG A 502 4.64 29.42 -10.34
CA ARG A 502 5.34 30.68 -10.60
C ARG A 502 5.98 31.25 -9.34
N ARG A 503 7.09 31.96 -9.57
CA ARG A 503 8.00 32.56 -8.59
C ARG A 503 7.59 33.98 -8.18
N ASP A 504 6.42 34.45 -8.57
CA ASP A 504 6.08 35.87 -8.37
C ASP A 504 5.94 36.13 -6.85
N ASP A 505 6.96 36.82 -6.30
CA ASP A 505 7.13 37.35 -4.93
C ASP A 505 7.84 36.52 -3.82
N TRP A 506 8.50 35.38 -4.06
CA TRP A 506 8.95 34.51 -2.93
C TRP A 506 10.46 34.41 -2.60
N SER A 507 11.35 35.19 -3.22
CA SER A 507 12.78 35.09 -2.87
C SER A 507 13.16 35.94 -1.64
N LEU A 508 13.12 35.36 -0.45
CA LEU A 508 13.98 35.84 0.63
C LEU A 508 15.40 35.32 0.37
N SER A 509 16.35 36.23 0.10
CA SER A 509 17.77 35.85 0.07
C SER A 509 18.22 35.56 1.51
N LEU A 510 18.19 34.27 1.88
CA LEU A 510 18.40 33.81 3.26
C LEU A 510 19.71 33.04 3.46
N ARG A 511 20.51 32.87 2.40
CA ARG A 511 21.84 32.25 2.52
C ARG A 511 22.81 33.23 3.18
N GLY A 512 23.18 32.93 4.42
CA GLY A 512 24.12 33.71 5.24
C GLY A 512 24.14 33.16 6.67
N PRO A 513 25.19 33.45 7.45
CA PRO A 513 25.30 33.02 8.85
C PRO A 513 24.17 33.55 9.74
#